data_AF-A0A7V5VLR3-F1
#
_entry.id   AF-A0A7V5VLR3-F1
#
_cell.length_a   1.000
_cell.length_b   1.000
_cell.length_c   1.000
_cell.angle_alpha   90.00
_cell.angle_beta   90.00
_cell.angle_gamma   90.00
#
_symmetry.space_group_name_H-M   'P 1'
#
loop_
_entity.id
_entity.type
_entity.pdbx_description
1 polymer ?
#
loop_
_entity_poly.entity_id
_entity_poly.type
_entity_poly.pdbx_seq_one_letter_code
_entity_poly.pdbx_strand_id
1 'polypeptide(L)'
;MLGIVVGFIVVLALAILGGAALGRYTANLAERLAFGGALGLGLLAYCVAGVAALGVLNPVGLVGALGGVVLALGALYALLKGERLNWKASLRRPGNPLEAVLTLTAGLLALLSLILCLLPPDGNEWDALAYHLAFPKLYLQVGRMIEIPFMHQSYFPPLQDLLYLWGLGWGSESLAKTMHWAMGVLAALGAAGFVQRQGGSGAWAALLVLSAPAFLWQMFSAYADLATALYASLAMFALAHAVQERNSGWLWLSGAMMGFALATKYTALLAWGLWGLVGLLWLWREKQTRAIRTLALAGLLALAIGCPWYGRNALWTGNPVYPFAYGVFGGKNWSQEQADAYRNDQLKFGMGREPSMLLLAPWNLAANPAPFADPIGARVGERVFLLPSLGAGVLATPAVWLAGGVAQGMGYLLSFAALNLVGWFYLMQQVRYLLLVLPVLAGAGLSAIPRAAAWTRYGYGAILLLQAGFTLWLMGSVYLPVLPLALSDRDAYLNRRLQIYPAIRYLNTQT
;
A
#
# COMPACT_ATOMS: atom_id res chain seq x y z
N MET A 1 4.99 20.41 -10.71
CA MET A 1 5.41 20.80 -9.34
C MET A 1 4.23 21.15 -8.44
N LEU A 2 3.30 22.02 -8.85
CA LEU A 2 2.14 22.40 -8.01
C LEU A 2 1.33 21.21 -7.46
N GLY A 3 1.07 20.19 -8.28
CA GLY A 3 0.34 18.99 -7.87
C GLY A 3 0.98 18.24 -6.69
N ILE A 4 2.31 18.14 -6.66
CA ILE A 4 3.02 17.51 -5.53
C ILE A 4 2.87 18.32 -4.25
N VAL A 5 3.02 19.65 -4.34
CA VAL A 5 2.93 20.54 -3.18
C VAL A 5 1.52 20.47 -2.58
N VAL A 6 0.49 20.57 -3.43
CA VAL A 6 -0.91 20.45 -3.00
C VAL A 6 -1.17 19.07 -2.39
N GLY A 7 -0.71 18.00 -3.05
CA GLY A 7 -0.89 16.63 -2.56
C GLY A 7 -0.25 16.41 -1.20
N PHE A 8 0.99 16.86 -1.02
CA PHE A 8 1.70 16.78 0.24
C PHE A 8 0.97 17.55 1.35
N ILE A 9 0.51 18.77 1.08
CA ILE A 9 -0.23 19.59 2.06
C ILE A 9 -1.54 18.90 2.47
N VAL A 10 -2.32 18.39 1.50
CA VAL A 10 -3.59 17.71 1.78
C VAL A 10 -3.34 16.44 2.61
N VAL A 11 -2.40 15.60 2.22
CA VAL A 11 -2.03 14.39 2.96
C VAL A 11 -1.59 14.72 4.38
N LEU A 12 -0.73 15.72 4.55
CA LEU A 12 -0.25 16.15 5.86
C LEU A 12 -1.41 16.67 6.72
N ALA A 13 -2.28 17.51 6.16
CA ALA A 13 -3.45 18.04 6.88
C ALA A 13 -4.38 16.90 7.34
N LEU A 14 -4.68 15.94 6.46
CA LEU A 14 -5.49 14.77 6.80
C LEU A 14 -4.82 13.89 7.87
N ALA A 15 -3.51 13.68 7.78
CA ALA A 15 -2.76 12.93 8.78
C ALA A 15 -2.76 13.61 10.16
N ILE A 16 -2.69 14.94 10.20
CA ILE A 16 -2.73 15.72 11.44
C ILE A 16 -4.14 15.69 12.05
N LEU A 17 -5.18 15.95 11.25
CA LEU A 17 -6.57 15.96 11.70
C LEU A 17 -7.00 14.56 12.16
N GLY A 18 -6.71 13.53 11.37
CA GLY A 18 -6.97 12.14 11.74
C GLY A 18 -6.16 11.70 12.95
N GLY A 19 -4.89 12.10 13.04
CA GLY A 19 -4.03 11.80 14.18
C GLY A 19 -4.49 12.48 15.46
N ALA A 20 -5.09 13.67 15.36
CA ALA A 20 -5.74 14.32 16.49
C ALA A 20 -7.00 13.56 16.94
N ALA A 21 -7.83 13.10 16.01
CA ALA A 21 -9.03 12.32 16.32
C ALA A 21 -8.69 10.97 16.99
N LEU A 22 -7.61 10.32 16.56
CA LEU A 22 -7.15 9.04 17.10
C LEU A 22 -6.15 9.16 18.26
N GLY A 23 -5.87 10.38 18.73
CA GLY A 23 -4.74 10.68 19.63
C GLY A 23 -4.67 9.78 20.87
N ARG A 24 -5.81 9.42 21.45
CA ARG A 24 -5.92 8.55 22.64
C ARG A 24 -5.35 7.14 22.46
N TYR A 25 -5.27 6.64 21.23
CA TYR A 25 -4.77 5.29 20.93
C TYR A 25 -3.29 5.32 20.61
N THR A 26 -2.88 6.28 19.81
CA THR A 26 -1.54 6.36 19.20
C THR A 26 -0.54 7.03 20.14
N ALA A 27 0.49 6.27 20.55
CA ALA A 27 1.42 6.67 21.59
C ALA A 27 2.58 7.53 21.09
N ASN A 28 2.92 7.44 19.79
CA ASN A 28 4.03 8.19 19.19
C ASN A 28 3.62 8.89 17.89
N LEU A 29 4.46 9.82 17.43
CA LEU A 29 4.18 10.62 16.24
C LEU A 29 3.98 9.78 14.97
N ALA A 30 4.81 8.76 14.78
CA ALA A 30 4.76 7.94 13.57
C ALA A 30 3.45 7.14 13.50
N GLU A 31 2.98 6.56 14.61
CA GLU A 31 1.67 5.93 14.68
C GLU A 31 0.53 6.95 14.50
N ARG A 32 0.63 8.13 15.12
CA ARG A 32 -0.37 9.21 14.98
C ARG A 32 -0.56 9.60 13.53
N LEU A 33 0.53 9.82 12.80
CA LEU A 33 0.49 10.17 11.38
C LEU A 33 0.01 8.98 10.54
N ALA A 34 0.49 7.77 10.79
CA ALA A 34 0.14 6.59 10.00
C ALA A 34 -1.36 6.25 10.10
N PHE A 35 -1.88 6.06 11.32
CA PHE A 35 -3.31 5.76 11.53
C PHE A 35 -4.20 6.94 11.14
N GLY A 36 -3.80 8.17 11.49
CA GLY A 36 -4.54 9.37 11.16
C GLY A 36 -4.64 9.62 9.65
N GLY A 37 -3.50 9.50 8.96
CA GLY A 37 -3.41 9.67 7.50
C GLY A 37 -4.15 8.57 6.76
N ALA A 38 -4.01 7.32 7.19
CA ALA A 38 -4.75 6.19 6.61
C ALA A 38 -6.27 6.40 6.73
N LEU A 39 -6.75 6.82 7.91
CA LEU A 39 -8.16 7.14 8.13
C LEU A 39 -8.61 8.30 7.25
N GLY A 40 -7.86 9.41 7.22
CA GLY A 40 -8.22 10.59 6.43
C GLY A 40 -8.28 10.32 4.93
N LEU A 41 -7.29 9.59 4.39
CA LEU A 41 -7.27 9.18 2.98
C LEU A 41 -8.37 8.16 2.66
N GLY A 42 -8.66 7.24 3.58
CA GLY A 42 -9.76 6.29 3.43
C GLY A 42 -11.09 7.03 3.32
N LEU A 43 -11.36 7.94 4.25
CA LEU A 43 -12.56 8.79 4.22
C LEU A 43 -12.63 9.65 2.95
N LEU A 44 -11.51 10.20 2.49
CA LEU A 44 -11.46 10.97 1.23
C LEU A 44 -11.92 10.12 0.05
N ALA A 45 -11.44 8.88 -0.07
CA ALA A 45 -11.88 7.99 -1.13
C ALA A 45 -13.40 7.76 -1.09
N TYR A 46 -14.00 7.53 0.09
CA TYR A 46 -15.45 7.36 0.22
C TYR A 46 -16.25 8.64 -0.05
N CYS A 47 -15.74 9.80 0.36
CA CYS A 47 -16.37 11.09 0.03
C CYS A 47 -16.34 11.36 -1.48
N VAL A 48 -15.21 11.05 -2.14
CA VAL A 48 -15.08 11.15 -3.60
C VAL A 48 -16.01 10.18 -4.30
N ALA A 49 -16.18 8.97 -3.77
CA ALA A 49 -17.15 8.03 -4.29
C ALA A 49 -18.59 8.52 -4.16
N GLY A 50 -18.95 9.12 -3.03
CA GLY A 50 -20.26 9.73 -2.83
C GLY A 50 -20.53 10.84 -3.85
N VAL A 51 -19.56 11.71 -4.07
CA VAL A 51 -19.60 12.77 -5.09
C VAL A 51 -19.75 12.19 -6.51
N ALA A 52 -19.00 11.13 -6.82
CA ALA A 52 -19.09 10.45 -8.11
C ALA A 52 -20.45 9.75 -8.30
N ALA A 53 -21.00 9.14 -7.25
CA ALA A 53 -22.29 8.46 -7.28
C ALA A 53 -23.47 9.44 -7.43
N LEU A 54 -23.36 10.63 -6.82
CA LEU A 54 -24.35 11.71 -6.93
C LEU A 54 -24.26 12.48 -8.27
N GLY A 55 -23.26 12.19 -9.10
CA GLY A 55 -23.07 12.84 -10.40
C GLY A 55 -22.66 14.31 -10.33
N VAL A 56 -21.96 14.67 -9.26
CA VAL A 56 -21.39 16.02 -9.05
C VAL A 56 -19.86 15.99 -9.12
N LEU A 57 -19.29 15.11 -9.95
CA LEU A 57 -17.85 14.95 -10.09
C LEU A 57 -17.24 16.09 -10.92
N ASN A 58 -17.17 17.26 -10.30
CA ASN A 58 -16.62 18.50 -10.80
C ASN A 58 -15.82 19.18 -9.66
N PRO A 59 -15.14 20.33 -9.90
CA PRO A 59 -14.34 20.97 -8.86
C PRO A 59 -15.10 21.28 -7.56
N VAL A 60 -16.39 21.66 -7.64
CA VAL A 60 -17.22 21.93 -6.45
C VAL A 60 -17.45 20.65 -5.65
N GLY A 61 -17.79 19.55 -6.32
CA GLY A 61 -17.94 18.25 -5.67
C GLY A 61 -16.64 17.77 -5.03
N LEU A 62 -15.49 17.95 -5.67
CA LEU A 62 -14.18 17.54 -5.13
C LEU A 62 -13.76 18.36 -3.90
N VAL A 63 -14.10 19.66 -3.86
CA VAL A 63 -13.96 20.49 -2.65
C VAL A 63 -14.94 20.02 -1.57
N GLY A 64 -16.19 19.73 -1.95
CA GLY A 64 -17.20 19.16 -1.06
C GLY A 64 -16.75 17.84 -0.43
N ALA A 65 -16.07 16.97 -1.19
CA ALA A 65 -15.49 15.73 -0.67
C ALA A 65 -14.46 16.00 0.43
N LEU A 66 -13.52 16.93 0.21
CA LEU A 66 -12.56 17.34 1.25
C LEU A 66 -13.25 17.93 2.48
N GLY A 67 -14.25 18.79 2.28
CA GLY A 67 -15.06 19.34 3.38
C GLY A 67 -15.76 18.25 4.19
N GLY A 68 -16.32 17.24 3.51
CA GLY A 68 -16.93 16.07 4.14
C GLY A 68 -15.95 15.28 5.01
N VAL A 69 -14.71 15.10 4.56
CA VAL A 69 -13.67 14.44 5.36
C VAL A 69 -13.33 15.26 6.60
N VAL A 70 -13.16 16.58 6.47
CA VAL A 70 -12.86 17.46 7.62
C VAL A 70 -13.99 17.40 8.65
N LEU A 71 -15.24 17.42 8.22
CA LEU A 71 -16.40 17.28 9.10
C LEU A 71 -16.43 15.91 9.79
N ALA A 72 -16.19 14.82 9.03
CA ALA A 72 -16.14 13.47 9.58
C ALA A 72 -15.02 13.31 10.63
N LEU A 73 -13.82 13.82 10.35
CA LEU A 73 -12.70 13.81 11.29
C LEU A 73 -12.97 14.71 12.51
N GLY A 74 -13.63 15.85 12.33
CA GLY A 74 -14.06 16.72 13.42
C GLY A 74 -15.09 16.07 14.34
N ALA A 75 -16.07 15.38 13.76
CA ALA A 75 -17.04 14.59 14.51
C ALA A 75 -16.37 13.44 15.28
N LEU A 76 -15.43 12.74 14.64
CA LEU A 76 -14.66 11.68 15.29
C LEU A 76 -13.77 12.22 16.41
N TYR A 77 -13.15 13.39 16.20
CA TYR A 77 -12.39 14.10 17.23
C TYR A 77 -13.25 14.40 18.45
N ALA A 78 -14.47 14.91 18.25
CA ALA A 78 -15.40 15.15 19.36
C ALA A 78 -15.83 13.85 20.06
N LEU A 79 -16.21 12.81 19.28
CA LEU A 79 -16.69 11.53 19.81
C LEU A 79 -15.61 10.77 20.61
N LEU A 80 -14.38 10.76 20.10
CA LEU A 80 -13.27 10.05 20.72
C LEU A 80 -12.55 10.85 21.80
N LYS A 81 -12.95 12.12 22.02
CA LYS A 81 -12.23 13.09 22.86
C LYS A 81 -10.77 13.22 22.41
N GLY A 82 -10.60 13.56 21.14
CA GLY A 82 -9.32 13.61 20.47
C GLY A 82 -8.31 14.53 21.16
N GLU A 83 -7.04 14.20 20.98
CA GLU A 83 -5.93 14.91 21.61
C GLU A 83 -5.11 15.65 20.57
N ARG A 84 -4.78 16.91 20.86
CA ARG A 84 -3.90 17.68 19.98
C ARG A 84 -2.53 17.03 19.90
N LEU A 85 -1.95 17.03 18.72
CA LEU A 85 -0.61 16.49 18.49
C LEU A 85 0.44 17.42 19.09
N ASN A 86 1.15 16.96 20.12
CA ASN A 86 2.30 17.67 20.67
C ASN A 86 3.59 17.24 19.95
N TRP A 87 3.88 17.89 18.82
CA TRP A 87 5.04 17.58 17.99
C TRP A 87 6.36 17.63 18.75
N LYS A 88 6.56 18.62 19.61
CA LYS A 88 7.82 18.80 20.36
C LYS A 88 8.07 17.64 21.32
N ALA A 89 7.03 17.16 22.00
CA ALA A 89 7.14 16.01 22.89
C ALA A 89 7.23 14.67 22.15
N SER A 90 6.74 14.61 20.91
CA SER A 90 6.60 13.36 20.16
C SER A 90 7.77 13.08 19.20
N LEU A 91 8.60 14.08 18.91
CA LEU A 91 9.81 13.93 18.09
C LEU A 91 10.90 13.22 18.89
N ARG A 92 11.09 11.92 18.63
CA ARG A 92 12.26 11.19 19.12
C ARG A 92 13.47 11.49 18.25
N ARG A 93 14.55 11.95 18.88
CA ARG A 93 15.86 12.02 18.22
C ARG A 93 16.42 10.60 18.02
N PRO A 94 17.20 10.36 16.96
CA PRO A 94 17.92 9.10 16.81
C PRO A 94 18.76 8.81 18.05
N GLY A 95 18.77 7.57 18.53
CA GLY A 95 19.47 7.21 19.76
C GLY A 95 20.98 7.15 19.60
N ASN A 96 21.47 7.03 18.36
CA ASN A 96 22.89 6.93 18.02
C ASN A 96 23.15 7.38 16.56
N PRO A 97 24.42 7.57 16.16
CA PRO A 97 24.77 8.02 14.80
C PRO A 97 24.28 7.07 13.69
N LEU A 98 24.31 5.76 13.91
CA LEU A 98 23.82 4.80 12.92
C LEU A 98 22.34 5.04 12.65
N GLU A 99 21.50 5.12 13.69
CA GLU A 99 20.07 5.42 13.55
C GLU A 99 19.80 6.77 12.90
N ALA A 100 20.68 7.77 13.12
CA ALA A 100 20.58 9.05 12.43
C ALA A 100 20.81 8.90 10.92
N VAL A 101 21.83 8.13 10.53
CA VAL A 101 22.09 7.80 9.11
C VAL A 101 20.91 7.02 8.53
N LEU A 102 20.41 5.98 9.21
CA LEU A 102 19.25 5.20 8.72
C LEU A 102 18.02 6.10 8.51
N THR A 103 17.75 7.01 9.45
CA THR A 103 16.63 7.97 9.37
C THR A 103 16.81 8.94 8.21
N LEU A 104 18.02 9.50 8.05
CA LEU A 104 18.33 10.42 6.95
C LEU A 104 18.18 9.71 5.60
N THR A 105 18.72 8.50 5.45
CA THR A 105 18.60 7.71 4.21
C THR A 105 17.15 7.36 3.90
N ALA A 106 16.34 6.99 4.90
CA ALA A 106 14.91 6.80 4.73
C ALA A 106 14.21 8.08 4.25
N GLY A 107 14.56 9.24 4.81
CA GLY A 107 14.06 10.54 4.36
C GLY A 107 14.47 10.88 2.92
N LEU A 108 15.71 10.58 2.52
CA LEU A 108 16.18 10.77 1.14
C LEU A 108 15.43 9.89 0.14
N LEU A 109 15.15 8.63 0.49
CA LEU A 109 14.34 7.72 -0.34
C LEU A 109 12.90 8.25 -0.51
N ALA A 110 12.27 8.70 0.58
CA ALA A 110 10.94 9.31 0.54
C ALA A 110 10.92 10.59 -0.31
N LEU A 111 11.95 11.44 -0.20
CA LEU A 111 12.09 12.66 -1.01
C LEU A 111 12.33 12.34 -2.49
N LEU A 112 13.21 11.39 -2.81
CA LEU A 112 13.47 10.97 -4.17
C LEU A 112 12.18 10.47 -4.83
N SER A 113 11.48 9.54 -4.20
CA SER A 113 10.20 9.02 -4.72
C SER A 113 9.14 10.13 -4.87
N LEU A 114 9.10 11.12 -3.97
CA LEU A 114 8.22 12.27 -4.13
C LEU A 114 8.57 13.06 -5.40
N ILE A 115 9.86 13.37 -5.62
CA ILE A 115 10.33 14.07 -6.82
C ILE A 115 9.96 13.27 -8.08
N LEU A 116 10.11 11.94 -8.05
CA LEU A 116 9.77 11.08 -9.19
C LEU A 116 8.26 11.03 -9.51
N CYS A 117 7.38 11.45 -8.60
CA CYS A 117 5.95 11.65 -8.91
C CYS A 117 5.71 12.76 -9.95
N LEU A 118 6.72 13.57 -10.30
CA LEU A 118 6.65 14.54 -11.40
C LEU A 118 6.65 13.87 -12.78
N LEU A 119 7.10 12.62 -12.89
CA LEU A 119 7.13 11.91 -14.16
C LEU A 119 5.73 11.50 -14.58
N PRO A 120 5.31 11.81 -15.83
CA PRO A 120 4.11 11.23 -16.42
C PRO A 120 4.20 9.68 -16.40
N PRO A 121 3.10 8.95 -16.24
CA PRO A 121 3.11 7.50 -16.35
C PRO A 121 3.65 7.05 -17.71
N ASP A 122 4.63 6.15 -17.71
CA ASP A 122 5.28 5.64 -18.92
C ASP A 122 5.12 4.13 -19.11
N GLY A 123 5.86 3.53 -20.07
CA GLY A 123 5.78 2.10 -20.40
C GLY A 123 6.08 1.16 -19.24
N ASN A 124 6.73 1.62 -18.16
CA ASN A 124 6.94 0.82 -16.96
C ASN A 124 5.70 0.76 -16.05
N GLU A 125 4.74 1.66 -16.23
CA GLU A 125 3.55 1.78 -15.40
C GLU A 125 2.32 1.22 -16.13
N TRP A 126 2.39 -0.03 -16.59
CA TRP A 126 1.30 -0.62 -17.40
C TRP A 126 -0.07 -0.52 -16.73
N ASP A 127 -0.22 -0.98 -15.47
CA ASP A 127 -1.51 -0.91 -14.76
C ASP A 127 -2.01 0.54 -14.58
N ALA A 128 -1.10 1.51 -14.40
CA ALA A 128 -1.44 2.92 -14.29
C ALA A 128 -2.20 3.41 -15.53
N LEU A 129 -1.64 3.11 -16.71
CA LEU A 129 -2.18 3.51 -17.99
C LEU A 129 -3.36 2.63 -18.44
N ALA A 130 -3.33 1.34 -18.12
CA ALA A 130 -4.33 0.37 -18.55
C ALA A 130 -5.67 0.59 -17.84
N TYR A 131 -5.67 0.86 -16.53
CA TYR A 131 -6.92 1.01 -15.79
C TYR A 131 -6.88 2.00 -14.62
N HIS A 132 -5.80 2.06 -13.81
CA HIS A 132 -5.82 2.85 -12.56
C HIS A 132 -6.02 4.35 -12.76
N LEU A 133 -5.56 4.92 -13.88
CA LEU A 133 -5.83 6.31 -14.26
C LEU A 133 -6.86 6.43 -15.38
N ALA A 134 -7.13 5.33 -16.09
CA ALA A 134 -8.01 5.33 -17.26
C ALA A 134 -9.50 5.40 -16.87
N PHE A 135 -9.99 4.52 -16.00
CA PHE A 135 -11.41 4.60 -15.63
C PHE A 135 -11.73 5.83 -14.77
N PRO A 136 -10.83 6.33 -13.90
CA PRO A 136 -11.07 7.62 -13.24
C PRO A 136 -11.19 8.77 -14.22
N LYS A 137 -10.37 8.80 -15.28
CA LYS A 137 -10.50 9.79 -16.36
C LYS A 137 -11.88 9.72 -17.04
N LEU A 138 -12.39 8.51 -17.31
CA LEU A 138 -13.72 8.34 -17.90
C LEU A 138 -14.83 8.86 -16.96
N TYR A 139 -14.71 8.62 -15.65
CA TYR A 139 -15.67 9.16 -14.68
C TYR A 139 -15.67 10.69 -14.66
N LEU A 140 -14.49 11.31 -14.71
CA LEU A 140 -14.35 12.77 -14.79
C LEU A 140 -14.95 13.35 -16.06
N GLN A 141 -14.77 12.69 -17.20
CA GLN A 141 -15.34 13.14 -18.49
C GLN A 141 -16.87 13.16 -18.48
N VAL A 142 -17.49 12.18 -17.83
CA VAL A 142 -18.96 12.09 -17.73
C VAL A 142 -19.51 12.84 -16.51
N GLY A 143 -18.66 13.22 -15.56
CA GLY A 143 -19.05 13.91 -14.33
C GLY A 143 -19.71 13.00 -13.28
N ARG A 144 -19.63 11.67 -13.45
CA ARG A 144 -20.20 10.68 -12.52
C ARG A 144 -19.54 9.31 -12.65
N MET A 145 -19.77 8.47 -11.65
CA MET A 145 -19.44 7.05 -11.73
C MET A 145 -20.33 6.35 -12.76
N ILE A 146 -19.72 5.60 -13.69
CA ILE A 146 -20.42 4.82 -14.72
C ILE A 146 -19.91 3.38 -14.75
N GLU A 147 -20.72 2.48 -15.31
CA GLU A 147 -20.28 1.13 -15.65
C GLU A 147 -19.40 1.16 -16.90
N ILE A 148 -18.31 0.38 -16.92
CA ILE A 148 -17.37 0.29 -18.06
C ILE A 148 -17.20 -1.20 -18.44
N PRO A 149 -18.13 -1.77 -19.23
CA PRO A 149 -18.19 -3.21 -19.48
C PRO A 149 -16.97 -3.81 -20.16
N PHE A 150 -16.27 -3.03 -20.99
CA PHE A 150 -15.11 -3.49 -21.75
C PHE A 150 -13.80 -3.49 -20.93
N MET A 151 -13.80 -2.97 -19.70
CA MET A 151 -12.62 -2.90 -18.82
C MET A 151 -12.92 -3.61 -17.50
N HIS A 152 -12.63 -4.90 -17.43
CA HIS A 152 -12.93 -5.72 -16.25
C HIS A 152 -12.22 -5.23 -14.97
N GLN A 153 -11.10 -4.54 -15.11
CA GLN A 153 -10.36 -3.96 -13.98
C GLN A 153 -11.11 -2.81 -13.30
N SER A 154 -12.06 -2.16 -13.98
CA SER A 154 -12.91 -1.10 -13.38
C SER A 154 -13.82 -1.62 -12.26
N TYR A 155 -14.03 -2.93 -12.20
CA TYR A 155 -14.79 -3.60 -11.14
C TYR A 155 -13.94 -3.94 -9.92
N PHE A 156 -12.61 -3.80 -9.96
CA PHE A 156 -11.78 -4.05 -8.79
C PHE A 156 -12.10 -3.05 -7.65
N PRO A 157 -11.86 -3.43 -6.38
CA PRO A 157 -12.04 -2.50 -5.26
C PRO A 157 -11.24 -1.20 -5.47
N PRO A 158 -11.88 -0.02 -5.57
CA PRO A 158 -11.28 1.16 -6.19
C PRO A 158 -10.79 2.21 -5.20
N LEU A 159 -10.52 1.89 -3.93
CA LEU A 159 -10.18 2.92 -2.92
C LEU A 159 -9.02 3.81 -3.38
N GLN A 160 -7.94 3.21 -3.88
CA GLN A 160 -6.79 3.98 -4.36
C GLN A 160 -7.12 4.76 -5.64
N ASP A 161 -7.91 4.16 -6.54
CA ASP A 161 -8.34 4.77 -7.79
C ASP A 161 -9.26 5.99 -7.57
N LEU A 162 -10.05 6.00 -6.50
CA LEU A 162 -10.85 7.16 -6.09
C LEU A 162 -9.98 8.31 -5.60
N LEU A 163 -8.80 8.03 -5.03
CA LEU A 163 -7.83 9.07 -4.71
C LEU A 163 -7.13 9.59 -5.96
N TYR A 164 -6.91 8.73 -6.95
CA TYR A 164 -6.48 9.17 -8.28
C TYR A 164 -7.51 10.03 -8.97
N LEU A 165 -8.80 9.66 -8.87
CA LEU A 165 -9.92 10.45 -9.38
C LEU A 165 -9.90 11.87 -8.82
N TRP A 166 -9.67 12.00 -7.51
CA TRP A 166 -9.55 13.30 -6.87
C TRP A 166 -8.37 14.11 -7.41
N GLY A 167 -7.18 13.50 -7.53
CA GLY A 167 -5.99 14.18 -8.06
C GLY A 167 -6.11 14.59 -9.53
N LEU A 168 -6.64 13.69 -10.37
CA LEU A 168 -6.91 13.94 -11.79
C LEU A 168 -8.00 14.99 -12.01
N GLY A 169 -8.96 15.10 -11.08
CA GLY A 169 -10.00 16.12 -11.12
C GLY A 169 -9.49 17.57 -11.03
N TRP A 170 -8.25 17.75 -10.56
CA TRP A 170 -7.51 19.03 -10.60
C TRP A 170 -6.55 19.13 -11.79
N GLY A 171 -6.68 18.23 -12.77
CA GLY A 171 -5.84 18.20 -13.97
C GLY A 171 -4.39 17.79 -13.70
N SER A 172 -4.11 17.02 -12.63
CA SER A 172 -2.73 16.73 -12.22
C SER A 172 -2.46 15.24 -11.96
N GLU A 173 -1.71 14.62 -12.88
CA GLU A 173 -1.16 13.25 -12.72
C GLU A 173 -0.25 13.16 -11.49
N SER A 174 0.61 14.17 -11.29
CA SER A 174 1.52 14.22 -10.13
C SER A 174 0.78 14.30 -8.79
N LEU A 175 -0.37 14.98 -8.74
CA LEU A 175 -1.22 15.01 -7.54
C LEU A 175 -1.81 13.63 -7.26
N ALA A 176 -2.31 12.94 -8.31
CA ALA A 176 -2.81 11.57 -8.19
C ALA A 176 -1.71 10.62 -7.68
N LYS A 177 -0.51 10.66 -8.26
CA LYS A 177 0.65 9.86 -7.81
C LYS A 177 1.04 10.15 -6.36
N THR A 178 0.97 11.42 -5.94
CA THR A 178 1.26 11.83 -4.55
C THR A 178 0.31 11.16 -3.53
N MET A 179 -0.94 10.86 -3.91
CA MET A 179 -1.86 10.12 -3.03
C MET A 179 -1.39 8.69 -2.75
N HIS A 180 -0.80 8.01 -3.74
CA HIS A 180 -0.25 6.67 -3.55
C HIS A 180 1.12 6.69 -2.88
N TRP A 181 1.96 7.68 -3.22
CA TRP A 181 3.19 7.97 -2.49
C TRP A 181 2.95 8.08 -0.99
N ALA A 182 1.88 8.80 -0.60
CA ALA A 182 1.47 8.96 0.78
C ALA A 182 1.16 7.61 1.45
N MET A 183 0.50 6.67 0.75
CA MET A 183 0.25 5.33 1.28
C MET A 183 1.56 4.62 1.66
N GLY A 184 2.58 4.72 0.81
CA GLY A 184 3.91 4.16 1.07
C GLY A 184 4.59 4.79 2.28
N VAL A 185 4.58 6.12 2.39
CA VAL A 185 5.15 6.84 3.55
C VAL A 185 4.42 6.47 4.83
N LEU A 186 3.09 6.46 4.82
CA LEU A 186 2.27 6.12 5.98
C LEU A 186 2.49 4.66 6.41
N ALA A 187 2.72 3.74 5.47
CA ALA A 187 3.00 2.34 5.78
C ALA A 187 4.37 2.19 6.47
N ALA A 188 5.39 2.90 5.96
CA ALA A 188 6.72 2.96 6.59
C ALA A 188 6.66 3.61 7.98
N LEU A 189 5.89 4.69 8.15
CA LEU A 189 5.65 5.33 9.45
C LEU A 189 4.88 4.41 10.41
N GLY A 190 3.91 3.63 9.91
CA GLY A 190 3.18 2.64 10.71
C GLY A 190 4.11 1.58 11.28
N ALA A 191 4.98 1.00 10.44
CA ALA A 191 5.99 0.04 10.88
C ALA A 191 7.02 0.66 11.83
N ALA A 192 7.49 1.88 11.55
CA ALA A 192 8.40 2.62 12.40
C ALA A 192 7.80 2.97 13.76
N GLY A 193 6.53 3.37 13.79
CA GLY A 193 5.78 3.69 14.99
C GLY A 193 5.52 2.45 15.84
N PHE A 194 5.20 1.33 15.21
CA PHE A 194 5.05 0.04 15.88
C PHE A 194 6.36 -0.38 16.56
N VAL A 195 7.50 -0.35 15.85
CA VAL A 195 8.82 -0.67 16.46
C VAL A 195 9.16 0.26 17.62
N GLN A 196 8.86 1.56 17.49
CA GLN A 196 9.06 2.54 18.57
C GLN A 196 8.25 2.22 19.82
N ARG A 197 7.00 1.78 19.66
CA ARG A 197 6.12 1.37 20.77
C ARG A 197 6.65 0.13 21.49
N GLN A 198 7.30 -0.78 20.76
CA GLN A 198 7.99 -1.93 21.35
C GLN A 198 9.36 -1.58 21.98
N GLY A 199 9.73 -0.30 22.06
CA GLY A 199 10.99 0.15 22.66
C GLY A 199 12.19 0.18 21.71
N GLY A 200 12.00 -0.11 20.42
CA GLY A 200 13.06 -0.03 19.40
C GLY A 200 13.15 1.33 18.71
N SER A 201 14.07 1.43 17.74
CA SER A 201 14.18 2.59 16.87
C SER A 201 13.42 2.37 15.56
N GLY A 202 12.49 3.27 15.24
CA GLY A 202 11.66 3.19 14.04
C GLY A 202 12.44 3.32 12.73
N ALA A 203 13.67 3.83 12.80
CA ALA A 203 14.56 4.01 11.65
C ALA A 203 14.82 2.69 10.90
N TRP A 204 14.96 1.58 11.63
CA TRP A 204 15.18 0.26 11.08
C TRP A 204 14.03 -0.21 10.19
N ALA A 205 12.79 -0.08 10.68
CA ALA A 205 11.60 -0.48 9.94
C ALA A 205 11.31 0.46 8.77
N ALA A 206 11.43 1.78 8.98
CA ALA A 206 11.27 2.75 7.91
C ALA A 206 12.25 2.50 6.76
N LEU A 207 13.54 2.28 7.08
CA LEU A 207 14.54 2.05 6.04
C LEU A 207 14.33 0.71 5.34
N LEU A 208 14.02 -0.39 6.06
CA LEU A 208 13.76 -1.68 5.42
C LEU A 208 12.61 -1.58 4.39
N VAL A 209 11.52 -0.89 4.74
CA VAL A 209 10.36 -0.70 3.85
C VAL A 209 10.73 0.19 2.66
N LEU A 210 11.26 1.39 2.92
CA LEU A 210 11.49 2.40 1.88
C LEU A 210 12.68 2.06 0.96
N SER A 211 13.63 1.26 1.43
CA SER A 211 14.78 0.82 0.63
C SER A 211 14.50 -0.44 -0.18
N ALA A 212 13.33 -1.07 -0.07
CA ALA A 212 12.98 -2.19 -0.94
C ALA A 212 12.72 -1.65 -2.37
N PRO A 213 13.47 -2.10 -3.40
CA PRO A 213 13.38 -1.51 -4.74
C PRO A 213 11.97 -1.48 -5.32
N ALA A 214 11.21 -2.57 -5.19
CA ALA A 214 9.83 -2.64 -5.70
C ALA A 214 8.87 -1.74 -4.90
N PHE A 215 9.09 -1.57 -3.59
CA PHE A 215 8.30 -0.67 -2.77
C PHE A 215 8.53 0.78 -3.17
N LEU A 216 9.80 1.20 -3.29
CA LEU A 216 10.15 2.56 -3.68
C LEU A 216 9.65 2.90 -5.10
N TRP A 217 9.77 1.96 -6.03
CA TRP A 217 9.26 2.12 -7.40
C TRP A 217 7.73 2.36 -7.42
N GLN A 218 6.99 1.60 -6.61
CA GLN A 218 5.55 1.79 -6.46
C GLN A 218 5.17 3.14 -5.86
N MET A 219 6.02 3.72 -5.01
CA MET A 219 5.72 5.02 -4.38
C MET A 219 5.55 6.17 -5.38
N PHE A 220 6.13 6.07 -6.59
CA PHE A 220 5.95 7.09 -7.64
C PHE A 220 5.17 6.57 -8.87
N SER A 221 4.61 5.36 -8.77
CA SER A 221 3.78 4.75 -9.80
C SER A 221 2.31 4.75 -9.37
N ALA A 222 1.37 4.95 -10.31
CA ALA A 222 -0.06 5.00 -9.97
C ALA A 222 -0.70 3.60 -9.89
N TYR A 223 -0.35 2.84 -8.85
CA TYR A 223 -0.78 1.45 -8.57
C TYR A 223 -1.58 1.34 -7.26
N ALA A 224 -2.18 0.18 -6.94
CA ALA A 224 -2.97 0.03 -5.70
C ALA A 224 -2.32 -0.79 -4.57
N ASP A 225 -1.10 -1.33 -4.75
CA ASP A 225 -0.52 -2.27 -3.79
C ASP A 225 -0.12 -1.62 -2.46
N LEU A 226 0.43 -0.39 -2.47
CA LEU A 226 0.88 0.25 -1.22
C LEU A 226 -0.29 0.68 -0.33
N ALA A 227 -1.45 1.00 -0.93
CA ALA A 227 -2.68 1.21 -0.16
C ALA A 227 -3.07 -0.07 0.60
N THR A 228 -3.02 -1.22 -0.08
CA THR A 228 -3.30 -2.52 0.55
C THR A 228 -2.28 -2.82 1.66
N ALA A 229 -0.99 -2.57 1.42
CA ALA A 229 0.07 -2.75 2.41
C ALA A 229 -0.12 -1.86 3.64
N LEU A 230 -0.47 -0.57 3.46
CA LEU A 230 -0.77 0.35 4.55
C LEU A 230 -1.91 -0.18 5.41
N TYR A 231 -3.08 -0.40 4.81
CA TYR A 231 -4.29 -0.72 5.56
C TYR A 231 -4.22 -2.10 6.23
N ALA A 232 -3.69 -3.11 5.54
CA ALA A 232 -3.51 -4.44 6.12
C ALA A 232 -2.47 -4.43 7.27
N SER A 233 -1.37 -3.69 7.13
CA SER A 233 -0.36 -3.63 8.20
C SER A 233 -0.84 -2.85 9.42
N LEU A 234 -1.51 -1.71 9.23
CA LEU A 234 -2.13 -0.98 10.34
C LEU A 234 -3.22 -1.79 11.03
N ALA A 235 -4.00 -2.59 10.29
CA ALA A 235 -4.95 -3.52 10.89
C ALA A 235 -4.24 -4.52 11.82
N MET A 236 -3.14 -5.11 11.36
CA MET A 236 -2.36 -6.06 12.16
C MET A 236 -1.65 -5.40 13.37
N PHE A 237 -1.14 -4.18 13.23
CA PHE A 237 -0.55 -3.44 14.35
C PHE A 237 -1.59 -3.03 15.40
N ALA A 238 -2.77 -2.58 14.96
CA ALA A 238 -3.89 -2.32 15.86
C ALA A 238 -4.36 -3.61 16.57
N LEU A 239 -4.42 -4.75 15.87
CA LEU A 239 -4.73 -6.04 16.49
C LEU A 239 -3.70 -6.38 17.57
N ALA A 240 -2.41 -6.17 17.30
CA ALA A 240 -1.36 -6.40 18.29
C ALA A 240 -1.53 -5.52 19.53
N HIS A 241 -1.81 -4.23 19.35
CA HIS A 241 -2.07 -3.31 20.46
C HIS A 241 -3.32 -3.70 21.25
N ALA A 242 -4.38 -4.15 20.57
CA ALA A 242 -5.59 -4.63 21.24
C ALA A 242 -5.31 -5.77 22.21
N VAL A 243 -4.49 -6.73 21.79
CA VAL A 243 -4.15 -7.91 22.61
C VAL A 243 -3.18 -7.53 23.73
N GLN A 244 -2.13 -6.77 23.42
CA GLN A 244 -1.08 -6.40 24.38
C GLN A 244 -1.61 -5.45 25.47
N GLU A 245 -2.45 -4.49 25.09
CA GLU A 245 -2.97 -3.45 25.99
C GLU A 245 -4.34 -3.82 26.58
N ARG A 246 -4.91 -4.96 26.16
CA ARG A 246 -6.26 -5.42 26.53
C ARG A 246 -7.33 -4.36 26.29
N ASN A 247 -7.17 -3.59 25.22
CA ASN A 247 -8.06 -2.49 24.88
C ASN A 247 -8.84 -2.83 23.60
N SER A 248 -10.13 -3.12 23.76
CA SER A 248 -11.01 -3.50 22.65
C SER A 248 -11.25 -2.38 21.63
N GLY A 249 -10.96 -1.12 21.97
CA GLY A 249 -11.04 0.00 21.02
C GLY A 249 -10.09 -0.17 19.83
N TRP A 250 -8.94 -0.81 20.05
CA TRP A 250 -8.01 -1.17 19.00
C TRP A 250 -8.54 -2.26 18.05
N LEU A 251 -9.42 -3.16 18.51
CA LEU A 251 -10.05 -4.14 17.61
C LEU A 251 -10.97 -3.47 16.59
N TRP A 252 -11.72 -2.45 17.02
CA TRP A 252 -12.55 -1.66 16.09
C TRP A 252 -11.71 -0.90 15.08
N LEU A 253 -10.63 -0.26 15.52
CA LEU A 253 -9.70 0.41 14.61
C LEU A 253 -9.01 -0.60 13.67
N SER A 254 -8.65 -1.78 14.17
CA SER A 254 -8.09 -2.88 13.39
C SER A 254 -9.06 -3.35 12.29
N GLY A 255 -10.33 -3.59 12.64
CA GLY A 255 -11.37 -3.92 11.67
C GLY A 255 -11.63 -2.81 10.67
N ALA A 256 -11.63 -1.54 11.09
CA ALA A 256 -11.79 -0.41 10.19
C ALA A 256 -10.65 -0.31 9.17
N MET A 257 -9.40 -0.45 9.61
CA MET A 257 -8.24 -0.50 8.72
C MET A 257 -8.33 -1.70 7.76
N MET A 258 -8.73 -2.89 8.24
CA MET A 258 -8.91 -4.04 7.36
C MET A 258 -10.05 -3.84 6.36
N GLY A 259 -11.10 -3.10 6.73
CA GLY A 259 -12.18 -2.73 5.81
C GLY A 259 -11.71 -1.81 4.69
N PHE A 260 -10.82 -0.86 4.99
CA PHE A 260 -10.16 -0.08 3.95
C PHE A 260 -9.24 -0.95 3.07
N ALA A 261 -8.55 -1.95 3.63
CA ALA A 261 -7.77 -2.90 2.83
C ALA A 261 -8.66 -3.71 1.87
N LEU A 262 -9.83 -4.17 2.31
CA LEU A 262 -10.80 -4.84 1.44
C LEU A 262 -11.24 -3.95 0.26
N ALA A 263 -11.24 -2.63 0.45
CA ALA A 263 -11.59 -1.66 -0.57
C ALA A 263 -10.46 -1.34 -1.57
N THR A 264 -9.24 -1.90 -1.42
CA THR A 264 -8.10 -1.61 -2.33
C THR A 264 -7.83 -2.70 -3.37
N LYS A 265 -7.93 -3.99 -3.01
CA LYS A 265 -7.67 -5.13 -3.90
C LYS A 265 -8.34 -6.40 -3.41
N TYR A 266 -8.65 -7.33 -4.31
CA TYR A 266 -9.18 -8.65 -3.93
C TYR A 266 -8.20 -9.50 -3.13
N THR A 267 -6.89 -9.30 -3.25
CA THR A 267 -5.90 -9.98 -2.40
C THR A 267 -6.09 -9.66 -0.91
N ALA A 268 -6.74 -8.54 -0.58
CA ALA A 268 -7.11 -8.22 0.79
C ALA A 268 -8.22 -9.13 1.36
N LEU A 269 -8.98 -9.87 0.55
CA LEU A 269 -9.92 -10.88 1.05
C LEU A 269 -9.18 -12.00 1.79
N LEU A 270 -8.06 -12.46 1.22
CA LEU A 270 -7.17 -13.40 1.90
C LEU A 270 -6.61 -12.78 3.19
N ALA A 271 -6.11 -11.54 3.11
CA ALA A 271 -5.58 -10.84 4.27
C ALA A 271 -6.63 -10.68 5.39
N TRP A 272 -7.89 -10.38 5.06
CA TRP A 272 -8.98 -10.27 6.03
C TRP A 272 -9.27 -11.61 6.72
N GLY A 273 -9.36 -12.70 5.97
CA GLY A 273 -9.55 -14.04 6.53
C GLY A 273 -8.41 -14.46 7.45
N LEU A 274 -7.17 -14.21 7.02
CA LEU A 274 -5.98 -14.49 7.82
C LEU A 274 -5.87 -13.60 9.06
N TRP A 275 -6.24 -12.32 8.98
CA TRP A 275 -6.31 -11.41 10.12
C TRP A 275 -7.30 -11.91 11.17
N GLY A 276 -8.49 -12.33 10.76
CA GLY A 276 -9.50 -12.89 11.65
C GLY A 276 -9.03 -14.18 12.31
N LEU A 277 -8.44 -15.10 11.55
CA LEU A 277 -7.88 -16.36 12.06
C LEU A 277 -6.75 -16.13 13.05
N VAL A 278 -5.76 -15.32 12.69
CA VAL A 278 -4.61 -14.99 13.54
C VAL A 278 -5.09 -14.27 14.81
N GLY A 279 -6.02 -13.32 14.70
CA GLY A 279 -6.60 -12.63 15.84
C GLY A 279 -7.37 -13.55 16.78
N LEU A 280 -8.15 -14.48 16.24
CA LEU A 280 -8.87 -15.48 17.03
C LEU A 280 -7.91 -16.36 17.82
N LEU A 281 -6.89 -16.92 17.14
CA LEU A 281 -5.89 -17.77 17.77
C LEU A 281 -5.06 -17.02 18.82
N TRP A 282 -4.76 -15.74 18.58
CA TRP A 282 -4.02 -14.92 19.52
C TRP A 282 -4.84 -14.59 20.77
N LEU A 283 -6.07 -14.10 20.60
CA LEU A 283 -6.98 -13.80 21.72
C LEU A 283 -7.30 -15.05 22.54
N TRP A 284 -7.47 -16.20 21.89
CA TRP A 284 -7.71 -17.47 22.57
C TRP A 284 -6.50 -17.88 23.42
N ARG A 285 -5.28 -17.84 22.87
CA ARG A 285 -4.06 -18.18 23.61
C ARG A 285 -3.82 -17.24 24.80
N GLU A 286 -4.10 -15.95 24.63
CA GLU A 286 -4.00 -14.93 25.70
C GLU A 286 -5.20 -14.94 26.66
N LYS A 287 -6.12 -15.91 26.54
CA LYS A 287 -7.31 -16.10 27.37
C LYS A 287 -8.26 -14.89 27.38
N GLN A 288 -8.28 -14.11 26.31
CA GLN A 288 -9.12 -12.92 26.12
C GLN A 288 -10.42 -13.25 25.39
N THR A 289 -11.13 -14.30 25.81
CA THR A 289 -12.28 -14.85 25.07
C THR A 289 -13.43 -13.84 24.86
N ARG A 290 -13.62 -12.89 25.79
CA ARG A 290 -14.61 -11.81 25.64
C ARG A 290 -14.33 -10.91 24.43
N ALA A 291 -13.06 -10.72 24.08
CA ALA A 291 -12.65 -9.89 22.96
C ALA A 291 -12.86 -10.58 21.59
N ILE A 292 -13.10 -11.90 21.56
CA ILE A 292 -13.42 -12.64 20.33
C ILE A 292 -14.73 -12.12 19.71
N ARG A 293 -15.72 -11.81 20.55
CA ARG A 293 -16.97 -11.18 20.06
C ARG A 293 -16.65 -9.84 19.39
N THR A 294 -15.81 -9.01 20.00
CA THR A 294 -15.41 -7.72 19.41
C THR A 294 -14.62 -7.91 18.12
N LEU A 295 -13.75 -8.91 18.04
CA LEU A 295 -13.03 -9.25 16.80
C LEU A 295 -14.01 -9.64 15.68
N ALA A 296 -15.02 -10.46 15.99
CA ALA A 296 -16.04 -10.84 15.02
C ALA A 296 -16.85 -9.62 14.53
N LEU A 297 -17.27 -8.75 15.45
CA LEU A 297 -17.97 -7.50 15.08
C LEU A 297 -17.07 -6.53 14.30
N ALA A 298 -15.78 -6.46 14.63
CA ALA A 298 -14.80 -5.69 13.87
C ALA A 298 -14.59 -6.28 12.47
N GLY A 299 -14.68 -7.61 12.31
CA GLY A 299 -14.70 -8.28 11.01
C GLY A 299 -15.93 -7.93 10.19
N LEU A 300 -17.11 -7.83 10.82
CA LEU A 300 -18.33 -7.34 10.17
C LEU A 300 -18.21 -5.87 9.78
N LEU A 301 -17.58 -5.04 10.62
CA LEU A 301 -17.28 -3.64 10.26
C LEU A 301 -16.33 -3.57 9.05
N ALA A 302 -15.29 -4.41 9.01
CA ALA A 302 -14.39 -4.50 7.87
C ALA A 302 -15.16 -4.82 6.58
N LEU A 303 -16.05 -5.81 6.65
CA LEU A 303 -16.94 -6.14 5.54
C LEU A 303 -17.86 -4.96 5.19
N ALA A 304 -18.47 -4.29 6.15
CA ALA A 304 -19.37 -3.15 5.89
C ALA A 304 -18.65 -2.00 5.17
N ILE A 305 -17.39 -1.74 5.51
CA ILE A 305 -16.56 -0.75 4.82
C ILE A 305 -16.23 -1.25 3.40
N GLY A 306 -15.76 -2.49 3.22
CA GLY A 306 -15.39 -3.00 1.89
C GLY A 306 -16.57 -3.30 0.95
N CYS A 307 -17.73 -3.68 1.50
CA CYS A 307 -18.91 -4.20 0.80
C CYS A 307 -19.45 -3.32 -0.35
N PRO A 308 -19.45 -1.97 -0.27
CA PRO A 308 -20.06 -1.13 -1.31
C PRO A 308 -19.58 -1.46 -2.72
N TRP A 309 -18.30 -1.83 -2.89
CA TRP A 309 -17.71 -2.17 -4.19
C TRP A 309 -18.17 -3.52 -4.71
N TYR A 310 -18.23 -4.52 -3.82
CA TYR A 310 -18.73 -5.85 -4.16
C TYR A 310 -20.23 -5.81 -4.47
N GLY A 311 -21.00 -5.02 -3.71
CA GLY A 311 -22.42 -4.76 -3.97
C GLY A 311 -22.63 -4.08 -5.33
N ARG A 312 -21.84 -3.04 -5.63
CA ARG A 312 -21.82 -2.39 -6.96
C ARG A 312 -21.57 -3.41 -8.07
N ASN A 313 -20.58 -4.27 -7.91
CA ASN A 313 -20.25 -5.29 -8.91
C ASN A 313 -21.37 -6.32 -9.08
N ALA A 314 -22.01 -6.75 -7.98
CA ALA A 314 -23.16 -7.64 -8.04
C ALA A 314 -24.34 -7.01 -8.79
N LEU A 315 -24.60 -5.71 -8.60
CA LEU A 315 -25.66 -4.99 -9.32
C LEU A 315 -25.34 -4.83 -10.82
N TRP A 316 -24.11 -4.43 -11.15
CA TRP A 316 -23.71 -4.19 -12.53
C TRP A 316 -23.56 -5.49 -13.32
N THR A 317 -22.79 -6.43 -12.77
CA THR A 317 -22.34 -7.63 -13.50
C THR A 317 -23.08 -8.91 -13.10
N GLY A 318 -23.78 -8.93 -11.96
CA GLY A 318 -24.29 -10.16 -11.34
C GLY A 318 -23.26 -10.90 -10.48
N ASN A 319 -21.99 -10.44 -10.45
CA ASN A 319 -20.91 -11.08 -9.72
C ASN A 319 -20.25 -10.11 -8.72
N PRO A 320 -20.29 -10.37 -7.40
CA PRO A 320 -19.73 -9.46 -6.39
C PRO A 320 -18.20 -9.35 -6.45
N VAL A 321 -17.52 -10.36 -6.98
CA VAL A 321 -16.05 -10.43 -7.09
C VAL A 321 -15.58 -10.47 -8.54
N TYR A 322 -16.33 -9.82 -9.45
CA TYR A 322 -16.06 -9.82 -10.88
C TYR A 322 -14.59 -9.44 -11.21
N PRO A 323 -13.93 -10.15 -12.15
CA PRO A 323 -14.41 -11.29 -12.94
C PRO A 323 -14.08 -12.67 -12.31
N PHE A 324 -13.69 -12.72 -11.03
CA PHE A 324 -13.32 -13.96 -10.35
C PHE A 324 -14.54 -14.79 -9.94
N ALA A 325 -14.30 -16.06 -9.59
CA ALA A 325 -15.36 -17.01 -9.18
C ALA A 325 -16.52 -17.12 -10.19
N TYR A 326 -16.22 -17.01 -11.48
CA TYR A 326 -17.20 -17.04 -12.56
C TYR A 326 -18.08 -18.31 -12.54
N GLY A 327 -17.50 -19.48 -12.25
CA GLY A 327 -18.28 -20.73 -12.13
C GLY A 327 -19.32 -20.74 -10.98
N VAL A 328 -19.24 -19.80 -10.04
CA VAL A 328 -20.20 -19.67 -8.92
C VAL A 328 -21.22 -18.57 -9.19
N PHE A 329 -20.77 -17.39 -9.61
CA PHE A 329 -21.63 -16.21 -9.73
C PHE A 329 -22.00 -15.85 -11.18
N GLY A 330 -21.33 -16.42 -12.17
CA GLY A 330 -21.36 -15.95 -13.56
C GLY A 330 -20.75 -14.55 -13.70
N GLY A 331 -21.33 -13.76 -14.60
CA GLY A 331 -20.94 -12.38 -14.85
C GLY A 331 -21.36 -11.92 -16.23
N LYS A 332 -22.06 -10.79 -16.35
CA LYS A 332 -22.37 -10.18 -17.65
C LYS A 332 -21.07 -9.82 -18.38
N ASN A 333 -21.06 -10.00 -19.70
CA ASN A 333 -19.92 -9.68 -20.57
C ASN A 333 -18.62 -10.44 -20.21
N TRP A 334 -18.75 -11.59 -19.55
CA TRP A 334 -17.64 -12.50 -19.24
C TRP A 334 -18.05 -13.94 -19.56
N SER A 335 -17.12 -14.74 -20.06
CA SER A 335 -17.31 -16.17 -20.33
C SER A 335 -16.41 -17.04 -19.45
N GLN A 336 -16.74 -18.33 -19.34
CA GLN A 336 -15.87 -19.31 -18.67
C GLN A 336 -14.50 -19.39 -19.35
N GLU A 337 -14.45 -19.33 -20.67
CA GLU A 337 -13.21 -19.30 -21.46
C GLU A 337 -12.35 -18.08 -21.11
N GLN A 338 -12.94 -16.88 -20.98
CA GLN A 338 -12.22 -15.68 -20.55
C GLN A 338 -11.72 -15.79 -19.11
N ALA A 339 -12.52 -16.40 -18.22
CA ALA A 339 -12.10 -16.65 -16.84
C ALA A 339 -10.89 -17.60 -16.77
N ASP A 340 -10.90 -18.67 -17.57
CA ASP A 340 -9.81 -19.63 -17.64
C ASP A 340 -8.56 -19.02 -18.30
N ALA A 341 -8.73 -18.27 -19.39
CA ALA A 341 -7.64 -17.53 -20.03
C ALA A 341 -6.98 -16.53 -19.07
N TYR A 342 -7.80 -15.76 -18.34
CA TYR A 342 -7.31 -14.81 -17.36
C TYR A 342 -6.59 -15.51 -16.21
N ARG A 343 -7.17 -16.59 -15.65
CA ARG A 343 -6.50 -17.40 -14.63
C ARG A 343 -5.16 -17.93 -15.12
N ASN A 344 -5.11 -18.49 -16.33
CA ASN A 344 -3.88 -19.02 -16.92
C ASN A 344 -2.83 -17.93 -17.08
N ASP A 345 -3.22 -16.70 -17.44
CA ASP A 345 -2.32 -15.56 -17.51
C ASP A 345 -1.72 -15.20 -16.15
N GLN A 346 -2.55 -15.14 -15.10
CA GLN A 346 -2.08 -14.93 -13.72
C GLN A 346 -1.15 -16.05 -13.24
N LEU A 347 -1.37 -17.29 -13.69
CA LEU A 347 -0.56 -18.44 -13.28
C LEU A 347 0.83 -18.48 -13.94
N LYS A 348 1.07 -17.69 -15.01
CA LYS A 348 2.39 -17.60 -15.69
C LYS A 348 3.48 -17.02 -14.81
N PHE A 349 3.12 -16.21 -13.80
CA PHE A 349 4.09 -15.63 -12.88
C PHE A 349 4.67 -16.73 -11.98
N GLY A 350 6.00 -16.69 -11.83
CA GLY A 350 6.76 -17.55 -10.92
C GLY A 350 7.56 -18.66 -11.60
N MET A 351 8.06 -19.59 -10.79
CA MET A 351 8.91 -20.70 -11.24
C MET A 351 8.38 -22.08 -10.81
N GLY A 352 7.06 -22.22 -10.70
CA GLY A 352 6.40 -23.46 -10.27
C GLY A 352 5.68 -23.31 -8.94
N ARG A 353 4.90 -24.33 -8.60
CA ARG A 353 3.99 -24.36 -7.44
C ARG A 353 4.15 -25.61 -6.57
N GLU A 354 5.21 -26.38 -6.80
CA GLU A 354 5.58 -27.53 -5.98
C GLU A 354 6.03 -27.07 -4.57
N PRO A 355 5.81 -27.86 -3.50
CA PRO A 355 6.26 -27.49 -2.16
C PRO A 355 7.76 -27.18 -2.05
N SER A 356 8.60 -27.80 -2.88
CA SER A 356 10.04 -27.48 -2.96
C SER A 356 10.30 -26.06 -3.44
N MET A 357 9.51 -25.55 -4.39
CA MET A 357 9.62 -24.19 -4.91
C MET A 357 9.18 -23.14 -3.87
N LEU A 358 8.27 -23.50 -2.95
CA LEU A 358 7.90 -22.64 -1.83
C LEU A 358 9.07 -22.47 -0.84
N LEU A 359 9.78 -23.56 -0.53
CA LEU A 359 10.97 -23.51 0.33
C LEU A 359 12.10 -22.69 -0.30
N LEU A 360 12.25 -22.78 -1.62
CA LEU A 360 13.23 -22.01 -2.39
C LEU A 360 12.76 -20.60 -2.74
N ALA A 361 11.54 -20.20 -2.39
CA ALA A 361 10.98 -18.89 -2.78
C ALA A 361 11.86 -17.71 -2.37
N PRO A 362 12.45 -17.64 -1.14
CA PRO A 362 13.35 -16.54 -0.78
C PRO A 362 14.58 -16.44 -1.70
N TRP A 363 15.16 -17.59 -2.07
CA TRP A 363 16.30 -17.65 -2.99
C TRP A 363 15.87 -17.27 -4.42
N ASN A 364 14.77 -17.85 -4.90
CA ASN A 364 14.27 -17.64 -6.25
C ASN A 364 13.87 -16.18 -6.49
N LEU A 365 13.22 -15.53 -5.53
CA LEU A 365 12.89 -14.10 -5.60
C LEU A 365 14.13 -13.20 -5.70
N ALA A 366 15.26 -13.65 -5.15
CA ALA A 366 16.48 -12.86 -5.12
C ALA A 366 17.42 -13.15 -6.30
N ALA A 367 17.58 -14.42 -6.64
CA ALA A 367 18.49 -14.88 -7.69
C ALA A 367 17.85 -14.85 -9.08
N ASN A 368 16.53 -15.00 -9.16
CA ASN A 368 15.79 -15.11 -10.41
C ASN A 368 14.51 -14.23 -10.35
N PRO A 369 14.63 -12.90 -10.29
CA PRO A 369 13.48 -12.02 -10.09
C PRO A 369 12.58 -11.88 -11.34
N ALA A 370 13.12 -12.14 -12.55
CA ALA A 370 12.42 -11.89 -13.81
C ALA A 370 11.09 -12.67 -13.97
N PRO A 371 10.97 -13.97 -13.62
CA PRO A 371 9.70 -14.71 -13.69
C PRO A 371 8.61 -14.18 -12.75
N PHE A 372 8.96 -13.36 -11.75
CA PHE A 372 8.02 -12.79 -10.78
C PHE A 372 7.62 -11.34 -11.12
N ALA A 373 8.08 -10.80 -12.25
CA ALA A 373 7.84 -9.43 -12.70
C ALA A 373 7.06 -9.39 -14.03
N ASP A 374 6.49 -8.23 -14.36
CA ASP A 374 5.71 -8.07 -15.60
C ASP A 374 6.60 -8.25 -16.85
N PRO A 375 6.18 -9.06 -17.83
CA PRO A 375 6.98 -9.38 -19.00
C PRO A 375 7.00 -8.27 -20.08
N ILE A 376 6.24 -7.17 -19.91
CA ILE A 376 5.95 -6.23 -20.99
C ILE A 376 6.77 -4.94 -20.87
N GLY A 377 7.47 -4.58 -21.96
CA GLY A 377 7.91 -3.20 -22.22
C GLY A 377 9.40 -2.90 -22.05
N ALA A 378 10.15 -3.75 -21.34
CA ALA A 378 11.58 -3.57 -21.22
C ALA A 378 12.29 -3.98 -22.51
N ARG A 379 12.70 -3.00 -23.34
CA ARG A 379 13.94 -3.18 -24.10
C ARG A 379 15.00 -3.61 -23.08
N VAL A 380 15.93 -4.45 -23.52
CA VAL A 380 17.05 -5.10 -22.80
C VAL A 380 17.93 -4.16 -21.92
N GLY A 381 17.58 -2.88 -21.74
CA GLY A 381 18.24 -1.88 -20.89
C GLY A 381 17.53 -1.46 -19.59
N GLU A 382 16.27 -1.83 -19.32
CA GLU A 382 15.57 -1.38 -18.09
C GLU A 382 15.65 -2.43 -16.96
N ARG A 383 16.86 -2.55 -16.41
CA ARG A 383 17.32 -3.54 -15.41
C ARG A 383 16.71 -3.39 -14.00
N VAL A 384 15.61 -2.63 -13.85
CA VAL A 384 14.96 -2.37 -12.54
C VAL A 384 14.42 -3.65 -11.91
N PHE A 385 14.13 -4.66 -12.73
CA PHE A 385 13.53 -5.94 -12.32
C PHE A 385 14.54 -7.06 -12.04
N LEU A 386 15.85 -6.79 -12.05
CA LEU A 386 16.91 -7.83 -12.03
C LEU A 386 17.58 -8.09 -10.67
N LEU A 387 17.08 -7.50 -9.57
CA LEU A 387 17.65 -7.68 -8.22
C LEU A 387 16.53 -7.97 -7.20
N PRO A 388 16.84 -8.50 -5.98
CA PRO A 388 15.83 -8.88 -5.00
C PRO A 388 14.88 -7.71 -4.76
N SER A 389 13.67 -7.86 -5.27
CA SER A 389 12.65 -6.81 -5.36
C SER A 389 12.12 -6.39 -3.99
N LEU A 390 12.19 -7.29 -3.00
CA LEU A 390 11.96 -7.00 -1.58
C LEU A 390 13.23 -6.57 -0.82
N GLY A 391 14.40 -6.73 -1.42
CA GLY A 391 15.70 -6.33 -0.86
C GLY A 391 16.38 -7.36 0.04
N ALA A 392 17.72 -7.29 0.12
CA ALA A 392 18.56 -8.15 0.95
C ALA A 392 18.27 -8.04 2.47
N GLY A 393 17.74 -6.90 2.93
CA GLY A 393 17.31 -6.68 4.31
C GLY A 393 16.23 -7.66 4.75
N VAL A 394 15.26 -7.97 3.87
CA VAL A 394 14.21 -8.97 4.18
C VAL A 394 14.83 -10.35 4.38
N LEU A 395 15.77 -10.73 3.51
CA LEU A 395 16.50 -12.01 3.62
C LEU A 395 17.41 -12.09 4.84
N ALA A 396 17.95 -10.96 5.30
CA ALA A 396 18.81 -10.88 6.48
C ALA A 396 18.01 -10.77 7.79
N THR A 397 16.70 -10.50 7.74
CA THR A 397 15.85 -10.33 8.93
C THR A 397 15.83 -11.57 9.85
N PRO A 398 15.81 -12.82 9.35
CA PRO A 398 15.95 -14.01 10.22
C PRO A 398 17.21 -14.02 11.09
N ALA A 399 18.34 -13.46 10.63
CA ALA A 399 19.55 -13.37 11.44
C ALA A 399 19.35 -12.45 12.66
N VAL A 400 18.52 -11.41 12.52
CA VAL A 400 18.12 -10.55 13.64
C VAL A 400 17.26 -11.32 14.64
N TRP A 401 16.39 -12.22 14.18
CA TRP A 401 15.58 -13.07 15.06
C TRP A 401 16.41 -14.10 15.81
N LEU A 402 17.40 -14.70 15.15
CA LEU A 402 18.33 -15.63 15.78
C LEU A 402 19.17 -14.94 16.87
N ALA A 403 19.62 -13.70 16.62
CA ALA A 403 20.45 -12.96 17.56
C ALA A 403 19.67 -12.29 18.70
N GLY A 404 18.46 -11.78 18.42
CA GLY A 404 17.68 -10.99 19.38
C GLY A 404 16.48 -11.73 19.98
N GLY A 405 16.05 -12.85 19.38
CA GLY A 405 14.81 -13.56 19.70
C GLY A 405 13.56 -12.88 19.14
N VAL A 406 12.49 -13.65 18.88
CA VAL A 406 11.19 -13.09 18.50
C VAL A 406 10.44 -12.64 19.76
N ALA A 407 10.05 -11.36 19.83
CA ALA A 407 9.31 -10.84 20.99
C ALA A 407 7.93 -11.51 21.13
N GLN A 408 7.41 -11.55 22.37
CA GLN A 408 6.09 -12.10 22.64
C GLN A 408 5.03 -11.42 21.75
N GLY A 409 4.14 -12.24 21.18
CA GLY A 409 3.09 -11.77 20.27
C GLY A 409 3.55 -11.54 18.82
N MET A 410 4.84 -11.24 18.56
CA MET A 410 5.32 -10.97 17.20
C MET A 410 5.21 -12.19 16.28
N GLY A 411 5.26 -13.41 16.84
CA GLY A 411 5.03 -14.65 16.09
C GLY A 411 3.68 -14.67 15.36
N TYR A 412 2.64 -14.02 15.89
CA TYR A 412 1.34 -13.91 15.22
C TYR A 412 1.39 -12.99 14.00
N LEU A 413 2.10 -11.86 14.10
CA LEU A 413 2.33 -10.96 12.97
C LEU A 413 3.17 -11.61 11.87
N LEU A 414 4.22 -12.34 12.27
CA LEU A 414 5.05 -13.11 11.34
C LEU A 414 4.26 -14.26 10.70
N SER A 415 3.35 -14.91 11.44
CA SER A 415 2.45 -15.93 10.90
C SER A 415 1.49 -15.35 9.86
N PHE A 416 0.93 -14.17 10.11
CA PHE A 416 0.11 -13.46 9.12
C PHE A 416 0.89 -13.19 7.83
N ALA A 417 2.14 -12.72 7.94
CA ALA A 417 2.99 -12.48 6.79
C ALA A 417 3.34 -13.78 6.04
N ALA A 418 3.69 -14.85 6.78
CA ALA A 418 4.01 -16.16 6.21
C ALA A 418 2.81 -16.81 5.50
N LEU A 419 1.61 -16.73 6.07
CA LEU A 419 0.40 -17.28 5.45
C LEU A 419 -0.02 -16.50 4.19
N ASN A 420 0.19 -15.17 4.17
CA ASN A 420 0.01 -14.39 2.95
C ASN A 420 1.06 -14.73 1.88
N LEU A 421 2.32 -15.02 2.26
CA LEU A 421 3.34 -15.54 1.35
C LEU A 421 2.93 -16.89 0.75
N VAL A 422 2.34 -17.79 1.55
CA VAL A 422 1.78 -19.06 1.05
C VAL A 422 0.62 -18.81 0.08
N GLY A 423 -0.28 -17.87 0.39
CA GLY A 423 -1.35 -17.49 -0.53
C GLY A 423 -0.84 -16.89 -1.84
N TRP A 424 0.14 -15.99 -1.77
CA TRP A 424 0.85 -15.45 -2.94
C TRP A 424 1.45 -16.56 -3.79
N PHE A 425 2.10 -17.54 -3.16
CA PHE A 425 2.75 -18.65 -3.84
C PHE A 425 1.76 -19.48 -4.68
N TYR A 426 0.58 -19.79 -4.13
CA TYR A 426 -0.41 -20.61 -4.83
C TYR A 426 -1.33 -19.82 -5.77
N LEU A 427 -1.62 -18.56 -5.48
CA LEU A 427 -2.48 -17.71 -6.30
C LEU A 427 -1.70 -17.11 -7.48
N MET A 428 -1.00 -16.00 -7.28
CA MET A 428 -0.25 -15.30 -8.33
C MET A 428 1.11 -14.87 -7.76
N GLN A 429 2.19 -15.39 -8.33
CA GLN A 429 3.55 -15.14 -7.85
C GLN A 429 4.12 -13.81 -8.37
N GLN A 430 3.29 -12.77 -8.49
CA GLN A 430 3.76 -11.44 -8.91
C GLN A 430 4.39 -10.72 -7.72
N VAL A 431 5.64 -10.27 -7.83
CA VAL A 431 6.40 -9.85 -6.64
C VAL A 431 5.81 -8.64 -5.93
N ARG A 432 5.16 -7.74 -6.67
CA ARG A 432 4.51 -6.56 -6.09
C ARG A 432 3.40 -6.90 -5.10
N TYR A 433 2.80 -8.10 -5.19
CA TYR A 433 1.77 -8.54 -4.25
C TYR A 433 2.34 -8.94 -2.87
N LEU A 434 3.65 -9.19 -2.78
CA LEU A 434 4.33 -9.39 -1.49
C LEU A 434 4.57 -8.09 -0.73
N LEU A 435 4.42 -6.92 -1.38
CA LEU A 435 4.55 -5.63 -0.69
C LEU A 435 3.50 -5.47 0.43
N LEU A 436 2.37 -6.17 0.33
CA LEU A 436 1.31 -6.20 1.35
C LEU A 436 1.87 -6.54 2.74
N VAL A 437 2.79 -7.51 2.82
CA VAL A 437 3.31 -8.01 4.10
C VAL A 437 4.58 -7.30 4.56
N LEU A 438 5.23 -6.52 3.68
CA LEU A 438 6.53 -5.91 3.96
C LEU A 438 6.51 -5.00 5.21
N PRO A 439 5.52 -4.12 5.43
CA PRO A 439 5.48 -3.31 6.65
C PRO A 439 5.28 -4.17 7.91
N VAL A 440 4.48 -5.23 7.85
CA VAL A 440 4.28 -6.17 8.97
C VAL A 440 5.57 -6.91 9.30
N LEU A 441 6.29 -7.40 8.29
CA LEU A 441 7.60 -8.03 8.45
C LEU A 441 8.62 -7.06 9.05
N ALA A 442 8.64 -5.80 8.61
CA ALA A 442 9.51 -4.77 9.17
C ALA A 442 9.17 -4.45 10.63
N GLY A 443 7.88 -4.26 10.93
CA GLY A 443 7.39 -3.94 12.27
C GLY A 443 7.64 -5.07 13.28
N ALA A 444 7.18 -6.28 12.95
CA ALA A 444 7.32 -7.43 13.82
C ALA A 444 8.78 -7.91 13.89
N GLY A 445 9.45 -7.98 12.73
CA GLY A 445 10.77 -8.56 12.61
C GLY A 445 11.86 -7.71 13.25
N LEU A 446 11.78 -6.38 13.12
CA LEU A 446 12.83 -5.48 13.64
C LEU A 446 12.59 -5.03 15.08
N SER A 447 11.48 -5.44 15.70
CA SER A 447 11.30 -5.36 17.17
C SER A 447 12.35 -6.18 17.96
N ALA A 448 13.09 -7.06 17.28
CA ALA A 448 14.20 -7.83 17.84
C ALA A 448 15.53 -7.09 17.87
N ILE A 449 15.69 -6.03 17.07
CA ILE A 449 16.95 -5.27 16.96
C ILE A 449 17.50 -4.80 18.32
N PRO A 450 16.71 -4.24 19.25
CA PRO A 450 17.24 -3.76 20.53
C PRO A 450 17.89 -4.85 21.39
N ARG A 451 17.45 -6.11 21.21
CA ARG A 451 17.94 -7.29 21.94
C ARG A 451 19.08 -8.00 21.21
N ALA A 452 19.34 -7.66 19.95
CA ALA A 452 20.39 -8.27 19.16
C ALA A 452 21.78 -7.76 19.56
N ALA A 453 22.77 -8.64 19.46
CA ALA A 453 24.18 -8.29 19.68
C ALA A 453 24.63 -7.12 18.79
N ALA A 454 25.59 -6.34 19.27
CA ALA A 454 26.06 -5.15 18.56
C ALA A 454 26.53 -5.44 17.13
N TRP A 455 27.29 -6.53 16.93
CA TRP A 455 27.77 -6.94 15.60
C TRP A 455 26.61 -7.26 14.63
N THR A 456 25.53 -7.90 15.11
CA THR A 456 24.34 -8.16 14.29
C THR A 456 23.65 -6.85 13.91
N ARG A 457 23.54 -5.91 14.86
CA ARG A 457 22.96 -4.58 14.59
C ARG A 457 23.77 -3.83 13.53
N TYR A 458 25.10 -3.74 13.68
CA TYR A 458 25.95 -3.06 12.71
C TYR A 458 25.95 -3.76 11.34
N GLY A 459 26.05 -5.09 11.31
CA GLY A 459 25.99 -5.87 10.08
C GLY A 459 24.66 -5.71 9.34
N TYR A 460 23.54 -5.79 10.07
CA TYR A 460 22.22 -5.57 9.49
C TYR A 460 22.05 -4.11 9.01
N GLY A 461 22.58 -3.14 9.76
CA GLY A 461 22.61 -1.72 9.35
C GLY A 461 23.37 -1.51 8.06
N ALA A 462 24.53 -2.15 7.91
CA ALA A 462 25.31 -2.11 6.67
C ALA A 462 24.52 -2.72 5.49
N ILE A 463 23.84 -3.86 5.68
CA ILE A 463 22.99 -4.47 4.66
C ILE A 463 21.88 -3.51 4.23
N LEU A 464 21.18 -2.87 5.17
CA LEU A 464 20.13 -1.91 4.84
C LEU A 464 20.67 -0.68 4.11
N LEU A 465 21.84 -0.16 4.51
CA LEU A 465 22.47 0.98 3.85
C LEU A 465 22.96 0.64 2.44
N LEU A 466 23.51 -0.57 2.23
CA LEU A 466 23.88 -1.06 0.90
C LEU A 466 22.64 -1.22 0.01
N GLN A 467 21.57 -1.81 0.54
CA GLN A 467 20.28 -1.92 -0.15
C GLN A 467 19.72 -0.54 -0.51
N ALA A 468 19.76 0.42 0.43
CA ALA A 468 19.30 1.78 0.20
C ALA A 468 20.15 2.52 -0.83
N GLY A 469 21.48 2.40 -0.76
CA GLY A 469 22.40 2.96 -1.75
C GLY A 469 22.16 2.38 -3.14
N PHE A 470 21.98 1.06 -3.24
CA PHE A 470 21.60 0.39 -4.48
C PHE A 470 20.27 0.92 -5.02
N THR A 471 19.26 1.07 -4.16
CA THR A 471 17.92 1.55 -4.56
C THR A 471 17.94 3.01 -5.01
N LEU A 472 18.69 3.87 -4.32
CA LEU A 472 18.92 5.26 -4.72
C LEU A 472 19.64 5.33 -6.07
N TRP A 473 20.69 4.53 -6.26
CA TRP A 473 21.40 4.43 -7.53
C TRP A 473 20.48 3.94 -8.65
N LEU A 474 19.69 2.91 -8.40
CA LEU A 474 18.79 2.32 -9.39
C LEU A 474 17.72 3.33 -9.83
N MET A 475 16.97 3.92 -8.88
CA MET A 475 15.93 4.89 -9.24
C MET A 475 16.53 6.19 -9.79
N GLY A 476 17.64 6.64 -9.20
CA GLY A 476 18.35 7.83 -9.63
C GLY A 476 18.87 7.72 -11.06
N SER A 477 19.52 6.61 -11.40
CA SER A 477 20.09 6.41 -12.75
C SER A 477 19.04 6.17 -13.83
N VAL A 478 17.89 5.58 -13.49
CA VAL A 478 16.83 5.26 -14.46
C VAL A 478 15.92 6.47 -14.71
N TYR A 479 15.55 7.20 -13.67
CA TYR A 479 14.45 8.17 -13.75
C TYR A 479 14.89 9.64 -13.69
N LEU A 480 15.97 9.99 -12.99
CA LEU A 480 16.42 11.41 -12.94
C LEU A 480 16.91 11.93 -14.29
N PRO A 481 17.63 11.17 -15.15
CA PRO A 481 18.09 11.68 -16.44
C PRO A 481 16.97 12.06 -17.42
N VAL A 482 15.79 11.47 -17.27
CA VAL A 482 14.62 11.75 -18.13
C VAL A 482 13.68 12.80 -17.54
N LEU A 483 13.88 13.19 -16.27
CA LEU A 483 13.03 14.16 -15.58
C LEU A 483 13.05 15.56 -16.23
N PRO A 484 14.20 16.13 -16.64
CA PRO A 484 14.19 17.42 -17.34
C PRO A 484 13.35 17.39 -18.63
N LEU A 485 13.48 16.31 -19.42
CA LEU A 485 12.69 16.11 -20.64
C LEU A 485 11.20 16.02 -20.32
N ALA A 486 10.82 15.24 -19.30
CA ALA A 486 9.43 15.12 -18.88
C ALA A 486 8.79 16.44 -18.45
N LEU A 487 9.57 17.34 -17.84
CA LEU A 487 9.12 18.66 -17.39
C LEU A 487 9.06 19.70 -18.51
N SER A 488 9.95 19.62 -19.50
CA SER A 488 10.00 20.57 -20.62
C SER A 488 9.11 20.18 -21.79
N ASP A 489 9.05 18.88 -22.11
CA ASP A 489 8.33 18.34 -23.27
C ASP A 489 7.77 16.94 -22.95
N ARG A 490 6.52 16.92 -22.48
CA ARG A 490 5.78 15.71 -22.14
C ARG A 490 5.67 14.75 -23.34
N ASP A 491 5.48 15.28 -24.54
CA ASP A 491 5.30 14.45 -25.74
C ASP A 491 6.60 13.78 -26.16
N ALA A 492 7.72 14.51 -26.13
CA ALA A 492 9.04 13.92 -26.39
C ALA A 492 9.42 12.87 -25.34
N TYR A 493 9.08 13.11 -24.07
CA TYR A 493 9.25 12.11 -23.01
C TYR A 493 8.46 10.83 -23.30
N LEU A 494 7.16 10.94 -23.60
CA LEU A 494 6.32 9.78 -23.88
C LEU A 494 6.71 9.07 -25.18
N ASN A 495 7.09 9.79 -26.24
CA ASN A 495 7.64 9.19 -27.46
C ASN A 495 8.88 8.33 -27.16
N ARG A 496 9.71 8.74 -26.20
CA ARG A 496 10.91 8.02 -25.79
C ARG A 496 10.60 6.83 -24.87
N ARG A 497 9.62 6.97 -23.98
CA ARG A 497 9.41 6.07 -22.83
C ARG A 497 8.15 5.20 -22.91
N LEU A 498 7.27 5.45 -23.88
CA LEU A 498 6.05 4.71 -24.13
C LEU A 498 5.97 4.37 -25.62
N GLN A 499 6.41 3.18 -25.99
CA GLN A 499 6.60 2.77 -27.40
C GLN A 499 5.33 2.92 -28.26
N ILE A 500 4.16 2.71 -27.66
CA ILE A 500 2.87 2.80 -28.36
C ILE A 500 2.38 4.25 -28.50
N TYR A 501 2.99 5.22 -27.82
CA TYR A 501 2.48 6.59 -27.74
C TYR A 501 2.33 7.28 -29.11
N PRO A 502 3.30 7.21 -30.05
CA PRO A 502 3.13 7.82 -31.36
C PRO A 502 1.92 7.26 -32.13
N ALA A 503 1.72 5.95 -32.06
CA ALA A 503 0.60 5.28 -32.74
C ALA A 503 -0.75 5.67 -32.12
N ILE A 504 -0.85 5.67 -30.78
CA ILE A 504 -2.08 6.07 -30.08
C ILE A 504 -2.39 7.56 -30.32
N ARG A 505 -1.38 8.43 -30.33
CA ARG A 505 -1.56 9.85 -30.65
C ARG A 505 -2.07 10.05 -32.07
N TYR A 506 -1.51 9.33 -33.05
CA TYR A 506 -1.98 9.38 -34.44
C TYR A 506 -3.46 9.01 -34.51
N LEU A 507 -3.86 7.86 -33.94
CA LEU A 507 -5.25 7.42 -33.90
C LEU A 507 -6.18 8.50 -33.31
N ASN A 508 -5.86 9.03 -32.13
CA ASN A 508 -6.69 10.07 -31.47
C ASN A 508 -6.84 11.38 -32.27
N THR A 509 -5.99 11.64 -33.26
CA THR A 509 -6.08 12.86 -34.09
C THR A 509 -6.71 12.61 -35.46
N GLN A 510 -6.79 11.36 -35.90
CA GLN A 510 -7.22 11.00 -37.26
C GLN A 510 -8.53 10.18 -37.28
N THR A 511 -8.95 9.66 -36.13
CA THR A 511 -10.24 8.98 -35.90
C THR A 511 -11.00 9.70 -34.82
#